data_AF-A8UU81-F1
#
_entry.id   AF-A8UU81-F1
#
_cell.length_a   1.000
_cell.length_b   1.000
_cell.length_c   1.000
_cell.angle_alpha   90.00
_cell.angle_beta   90.00
_cell.angle_gamma   90.00
#
_symmetry.space_group_name_H-M   'P 1'
#
loop_
_entity.id
_entity.type
_entity.pdbx_description
1 polymer ?
#
loop_
_entity_poly.entity_id
_entity_poly.type
_entity_poly.pdbx_seq_one_letter_code
_entity_poly.pdbx_strand_id
1 'polypeptide(L)'
;MDALKVVSGEIRKLRNRIAKVEEAIKHIPKEINEIETQLETLRGLLSKKETETLSVAKDIRALEHEFTEIKQKILYHDKYLRRADSPREYERLIKERDKLTTRAFELSNRIAELRSKYDRLKAEELELYQKEQELEQELYRKKKEYGALLNELRGLTQLLERKVREIEEKFNL
;
A
#
# COMPACT_ATOMS: atom_id res chain seq x y z
N MET A 1 -9.87 19.02 -61.12
CA MET A 1 -10.70 19.35 -59.94
C MET A 1 -10.88 18.18 -58.98
N ASP A 2 -10.94 16.92 -59.44
CA ASP A 2 -11.20 15.77 -58.54
C ASP A 2 -10.06 15.44 -57.57
N ALA A 3 -8.79 15.55 -58.00
CA ALA A 3 -7.65 15.29 -57.10
C ALA A 3 -7.62 16.23 -55.88
N LEU A 4 -7.91 17.51 -56.06
CA LEU A 4 -7.93 18.50 -54.97
C LEU A 4 -9.08 18.24 -53.99
N LYS A 5 -10.24 17.79 -54.48
CA LYS A 5 -11.37 17.35 -53.63
C LYS A 5 -11.03 16.10 -52.81
N VAL A 6 -10.36 15.12 -53.42
CA VAL A 6 -9.95 13.88 -52.74
C VAL A 6 -8.97 14.19 -51.61
N VAL A 7 -7.89 14.94 -51.88
CA VAL A 7 -6.88 15.25 -50.85
C VAL A 7 -7.46 16.16 -49.75
N SER A 8 -8.33 17.11 -50.10
CA SER A 8 -9.07 17.90 -49.10
C SER A 8 -9.93 17.02 -48.18
N GLY A 9 -10.57 15.98 -48.73
CA GLY A 9 -11.31 14.98 -47.96
C GLY A 9 -10.43 14.16 -47.01
N GLU A 10 -9.23 13.74 -47.47
CA GLU A 10 -8.24 13.05 -46.64
C GLU A 10 -7.74 13.93 -45.47
N ILE A 11 -7.42 15.19 -45.75
CA ILE A 11 -7.01 16.18 -44.74
C ILE A 11 -8.11 16.36 -43.68
N ARG A 12 -9.37 16.46 -44.11
CA ARG A 12 -10.49 16.58 -43.17
C ARG A 12 -10.61 15.36 -42.26
N LYS A 13 -10.44 14.14 -42.81
CA LYS A 13 -10.43 12.90 -42.02
C LYS A 13 -9.28 12.86 -41.01
N LEU A 14 -8.08 13.29 -41.43
CA LEU A 14 -6.91 13.35 -40.54
C LEU A 14 -7.12 14.35 -39.40
N ARG A 15 -7.59 15.56 -39.69
CA ARG A 15 -7.92 16.57 -38.66
C ARG A 15 -8.94 16.05 -37.66
N ASN A 16 -10.00 15.37 -38.14
CA ASN A 16 -10.99 14.78 -37.24
C ASN A 16 -10.39 13.68 -36.34
N ARG A 17 -9.44 12.88 -36.84
CA ARG A 17 -8.78 11.84 -36.04
C ARG A 17 -7.83 12.45 -35.02
N ILE A 18 -7.05 13.46 -35.41
CA ILE A 18 -6.19 14.25 -34.51
C ILE A 18 -7.02 14.81 -33.35
N ALA A 19 -8.13 15.49 -33.65
CA ALA A 19 -8.98 16.08 -32.61
C ALA A 19 -9.52 15.04 -31.61
N LYS A 20 -9.85 13.82 -32.06
CA LYS A 20 -10.29 12.73 -31.18
C LYS A 20 -9.16 12.25 -30.26
N VAL A 21 -7.94 12.12 -30.80
CA VAL A 21 -6.76 11.72 -30.03
C VAL A 21 -6.37 12.80 -29.03
N GLU A 22 -6.41 14.08 -29.41
CA GLU A 22 -6.17 15.21 -28.53
C GLU A 22 -7.16 15.24 -27.36
N GLU A 23 -8.45 15.03 -27.62
CA GLU A 23 -9.45 14.99 -26.55
C GLU A 23 -9.25 13.79 -25.61
N ALA A 24 -8.85 12.62 -26.14
CA ALA A 24 -8.52 11.46 -25.31
C ALA A 24 -7.29 11.72 -24.42
N ILE A 25 -6.26 12.40 -24.94
CA ILE A 25 -5.03 12.74 -24.21
C ILE A 25 -5.29 13.71 -23.07
N LYS A 26 -6.25 14.64 -23.23
CA LYS A 26 -6.49 15.78 -22.34
C LYS A 26 -6.70 15.41 -20.87
N HIS A 27 -7.31 14.27 -20.60
CA HIS A 27 -7.69 13.86 -19.24
C HIS A 27 -6.67 12.92 -18.57
N ILE A 28 -5.92 12.16 -19.36
CA ILE A 28 -5.03 11.11 -18.86
C ILE A 28 -3.93 11.64 -17.91
N PRO A 29 -3.27 12.80 -18.15
CA PRO A 29 -2.30 13.34 -17.20
C PRO A 29 -2.88 13.61 -15.81
N LYS A 30 -4.14 14.06 -15.75
CA LYS A 30 -4.83 14.32 -14.48
C LYS A 30 -5.10 13.01 -13.75
N GLU A 31 -5.61 11.99 -14.46
CA GLU A 31 -5.84 10.65 -13.90
C GLU A 31 -4.54 10.02 -13.39
N ILE A 32 -3.44 10.13 -14.15
CA ILE A 32 -2.10 9.67 -13.73
C ILE A 32 -1.68 10.36 -12.42
N ASN A 33 -1.82 11.68 -12.34
CA ASN A 33 -1.44 12.44 -11.16
C ASN A 33 -2.32 12.08 -9.94
N GLU A 34 -3.61 11.84 -10.14
CA GLU A 34 -4.52 11.37 -9.10
C GLU A 34 -4.09 10.00 -8.56
N ILE A 35 -3.75 9.04 -9.44
CA ILE A 35 -3.25 7.72 -9.04
C ILE A 35 -1.91 7.84 -8.30
N GLU A 36 -0.98 8.68 -8.78
CA GLU A 36 0.31 8.91 -8.13
C GLU A 36 0.15 9.49 -6.71
N THR A 37 -0.79 10.44 -6.53
CA THR A 37 -1.11 11.01 -5.21
C THR A 37 -1.73 9.97 -4.28
N GLN A 38 -2.59 9.09 -4.81
CA GLN A 38 -3.18 7.99 -4.05
C GLN A 38 -2.10 6.98 -3.61
N LEU A 39 -1.16 6.62 -4.49
CA LEU A 39 -0.03 5.76 -4.17
C LEU A 39 0.86 6.35 -3.08
N GLU A 40 1.18 7.63 -3.16
CA GLU A 40 1.99 8.31 -2.13
C GLU A 40 1.29 8.29 -0.77
N THR A 41 -0.02 8.58 -0.75
CA THR A 41 -0.82 8.51 0.47
C THR A 41 -0.84 7.10 1.05
N LEU A 42 -1.03 6.09 0.20
CA LEU A 42 -1.08 4.68 0.60
C LEU A 42 0.26 4.23 1.17
N ARG A 43 1.38 4.53 0.51
CA ARG A 43 2.74 4.24 1.01
C ARG A 43 2.99 4.89 2.37
N GLY A 44 2.51 6.11 2.57
CA GLY A 44 2.58 6.79 3.87
C GLY A 44 1.77 6.08 4.96
N LEU A 45 0.58 5.56 4.65
CA LEU A 45 -0.23 4.76 5.57
C LEU A 45 0.44 3.43 5.90
N LEU A 46 0.98 2.74 4.88
CA LEU A 46 1.65 1.47 5.01
C LEU A 46 2.88 1.58 5.92
N SER A 47 3.74 2.58 5.70
CA SER A 47 4.90 2.83 6.55
C SER A 47 4.54 3.09 8.02
N LYS A 48 3.44 3.82 8.27
CA LYS A 48 2.93 4.03 9.63
C LYS A 48 2.45 2.72 10.27
N LYS A 49 1.73 1.89 9.51
CA LYS A 49 1.26 0.58 9.97
C LYS A 49 2.40 -0.37 10.28
N GLU A 50 3.41 -0.44 9.43
CA GLU A 50 4.62 -1.25 9.66
C GLU A 50 5.34 -0.84 10.94
N THR A 51 5.45 0.46 11.18
CA THR A 51 6.04 1.00 12.41
C THR A 51 5.21 0.59 13.64
N GLU A 52 3.88 0.67 13.55
CA GLU A 52 2.97 0.25 14.62
C GLU A 52 3.10 -1.25 14.90
N THR A 53 3.09 -2.08 13.86
CA THR A 53 3.26 -3.54 13.93
C THR A 53 4.59 -3.92 14.58
N LEU A 54 5.69 -3.24 14.21
CA LEU A 54 7.00 -3.45 14.82
C LEU A 54 7.01 -3.07 16.31
N SER A 55 6.34 -1.99 16.70
CA SER A 55 6.20 -1.62 18.12
C SER A 55 5.43 -2.67 18.89
N VAL A 56 4.28 -3.11 18.39
CA VAL A 56 3.45 -4.15 19.04
C VAL A 56 4.25 -5.45 19.18
N ALA A 57 5.01 -5.84 18.16
CA ALA A 57 5.87 -7.03 18.22
C ALA A 57 6.95 -6.93 19.31
N LYS A 58 7.53 -5.73 19.51
CA LYS A 58 8.49 -5.49 20.61
C LYS A 58 7.81 -5.58 21.98
N ASP A 59 6.64 -4.99 22.12
CA ASP A 59 5.87 -5.03 23.37
C ASP A 59 5.49 -6.47 23.75
N ILE A 60 5.04 -7.28 22.78
CA ILE A 60 4.77 -8.71 22.98
C ILE A 60 6.00 -9.43 23.53
N ARG A 61 7.17 -9.25 22.89
CA ARG A 61 8.42 -9.91 23.33
C ARG A 61 8.84 -9.49 24.74
N ALA A 62 8.69 -8.21 25.07
CA ALA A 62 9.00 -7.71 26.40
C ALA A 62 8.09 -8.35 27.47
N LEU A 63 6.78 -8.41 27.22
CA LEU A 63 5.83 -9.03 28.14
C LEU A 63 6.01 -10.55 28.23
N GLU A 64 6.34 -11.23 27.14
CA GLU A 64 6.67 -12.66 27.15
C GLU A 64 7.90 -12.97 28.00
N HIS A 65 8.90 -12.09 27.95
CA HIS A 65 10.06 -12.18 28.82
C HIS A 65 9.68 -12.01 30.29
N GLU A 66 8.96 -10.94 30.66
CA GLU A 66 8.46 -10.71 32.02
C GLU A 66 7.62 -11.89 32.52
N PHE A 67 6.73 -12.41 31.68
CA PHE A 67 5.88 -13.55 32.00
C PHE A 67 6.70 -14.82 32.28
N THR A 68 7.77 -15.05 31.53
CA THR A 68 8.69 -16.18 31.74
C THR A 68 9.42 -16.06 33.08
N GLU A 69 9.91 -14.87 33.41
CA GLU A 69 10.54 -14.61 34.72
C GLU A 69 9.57 -14.84 35.88
N ILE A 70 8.33 -14.36 35.75
CA ILE A 70 7.30 -14.56 36.78
C ILE A 70 6.95 -16.04 36.94
N LYS A 71 6.82 -16.79 35.85
CA LYS A 71 6.65 -18.24 35.92
C LYS A 71 7.77 -18.93 36.67
N GLN A 72 9.03 -18.55 36.42
CA GLN A 72 10.16 -19.08 37.16
C GLN A 72 10.08 -18.75 38.65
N LYS A 73 9.74 -17.50 39.00
CA LYS A 73 9.52 -17.10 40.41
C LYS A 73 8.45 -17.95 41.09
N ILE A 74 7.31 -18.18 40.43
CA ILE A 74 6.24 -19.06 40.95
C ILE A 74 6.80 -20.47 41.24
N LEU A 75 7.56 -21.05 40.32
CA LEU A 75 8.17 -22.37 40.51
C LEU A 75 9.16 -22.41 41.69
N TYR A 76 9.89 -21.33 41.94
CA TYR A 76 10.75 -21.24 43.13
C TYR A 76 9.92 -21.15 44.41
N HIS A 77 8.85 -20.36 44.43
CA HIS A 77 7.94 -20.29 45.57
C HIS A 77 7.28 -21.64 45.87
N ASP A 78 6.87 -22.40 44.85
CA ASP A 78 6.32 -23.74 45.03
C ASP A 78 7.35 -24.70 45.67
N LYS A 79 8.65 -24.53 45.38
CA LYS A 79 9.73 -25.28 46.04
C LYS A 79 9.93 -24.84 47.49
N TYR A 80 9.89 -23.54 47.78
CA TYR A 80 10.02 -23.01 49.14
C TYR A 80 8.85 -23.41 50.03
N LEU A 81 7.62 -23.40 49.51
CA LEU A 81 6.43 -23.84 50.24
C LEU A 81 6.52 -25.29 50.72
N ARG A 82 7.16 -26.18 49.94
CA ARG A 82 7.39 -27.59 50.33
C ARG A 82 8.42 -27.75 51.45
N ARG A 83 9.22 -26.71 51.73
CA ARG A 83 10.31 -26.70 52.70
C ARG A 83 10.08 -25.71 53.83
N ALA A 84 8.90 -25.10 53.92
CA ALA A 84 8.61 -24.09 54.93
C ALA A 84 8.66 -24.73 56.33
N ASP A 85 9.44 -24.14 57.23
CA ASP A 85 9.70 -24.70 58.55
C ASP A 85 8.68 -24.20 59.60
N SER A 86 7.80 -23.26 59.21
CA SER A 86 6.75 -22.75 60.09
C SER A 86 5.46 -22.35 59.36
N PRO A 87 4.29 -22.37 60.03
CA PRO A 87 3.03 -21.90 59.45
C PRO A 87 3.08 -20.43 59.01
N ARG A 88 3.83 -19.58 59.71
CA ARG A 88 3.95 -18.15 59.38
C ARG A 88 4.76 -17.92 58.11
N GLU A 89 5.83 -18.68 57.90
CA GLU A 89 6.62 -18.65 56.68
C GLU A 89 5.81 -19.15 55.49
N TYR A 90 5.09 -20.27 55.67
CA TYR A 90 4.20 -20.83 54.67
C TYR A 90 3.13 -19.82 54.21
N GLU A 91 2.49 -19.13 55.17
CA GLU A 91 1.46 -18.13 54.85
C GLU A 91 2.04 -16.93 54.06
N ARG A 92 3.25 -16.47 54.38
CA ARG A 92 3.92 -15.40 53.62
C ARG A 92 4.23 -15.84 52.19
N LEU A 93 4.81 -17.02 52.02
CA LEU A 93 5.17 -17.57 50.72
C LEU A 93 3.94 -17.80 49.83
N ILE A 94 2.80 -18.23 50.39
CA ILE A 94 1.54 -18.34 49.66
C ILE A 94 1.09 -16.98 49.16
N LYS A 95 1.06 -15.96 50.02
CA LYS A 95 0.61 -14.62 49.63
C LYS A 95 1.46 -14.04 48.50
N GLU A 96 2.76 -14.26 48.52
CA GLU A 96 3.67 -13.84 47.45
C GLU A 96 3.44 -14.62 46.16
N ARG A 97 3.27 -15.95 46.25
CA ARG A 97 2.97 -16.82 45.11
C ARG A 97 1.63 -16.46 44.46
N ASP A 98 0.61 -16.12 45.24
CA ASP A 98 -0.70 -15.72 44.73
C ASP A 98 -0.62 -14.38 43.99
N LYS A 99 0.12 -13.40 44.52
CA LYS A 99 0.40 -12.14 43.80
C LYS A 99 1.09 -12.38 42.45
N LEU A 100 2.12 -13.24 42.44
CA LEU A 100 2.81 -13.61 41.20
C LEU A 100 1.88 -14.32 40.21
N THR A 101 0.98 -15.18 40.71
CA THR A 101 0.01 -15.90 39.89
C THR A 101 -1.00 -14.94 39.25
N THR A 102 -1.53 -13.99 40.02
CA THR A 102 -2.41 -12.93 39.50
C THR A 102 -1.69 -12.11 38.43
N ARG A 103 -0.45 -11.68 38.69
CA ARG A 103 0.34 -10.93 37.72
C ARG A 103 0.61 -11.72 36.44
N ALA A 104 0.92 -13.02 36.56
CA ALA A 104 1.10 -13.89 35.39
C ALA A 104 -0.17 -13.97 34.55
N PHE A 105 -1.34 -14.08 35.19
CA PHE A 105 -2.63 -14.08 34.49
C PHE A 105 -2.88 -12.77 33.74
N GLU A 106 -2.63 -11.62 34.38
CA GLU A 106 -2.73 -10.30 33.74
C GLU A 106 -1.81 -10.18 32.51
N LEU A 107 -0.54 -10.58 32.65
CA LEU A 107 0.41 -10.57 31.54
C LEU A 107 -0.04 -11.47 30.39
N SER A 108 -0.54 -12.68 30.71
CA SER A 108 -1.05 -13.61 29.70
C SER A 108 -2.20 -12.99 28.91
N ASN A 109 -3.15 -12.33 29.57
CA ASN A 109 -4.25 -11.65 28.91
C ASN A 109 -3.75 -10.51 28.04
N ARG A 110 -2.81 -9.69 28.56
CA ARG A 110 -2.25 -8.58 27.79
C ARG A 110 -1.50 -9.03 26.55
N ILE A 111 -0.73 -10.12 26.65
CA ILE A 111 -0.06 -10.74 25.50
C ILE A 111 -1.08 -11.20 24.47
N ALA A 112 -2.19 -11.82 24.88
CA ALA A 112 -3.25 -12.26 23.97
C ALA A 112 -3.94 -11.10 23.24
N GLU A 113 -4.21 -9.99 23.95
CA GLU A 113 -4.73 -8.76 23.37
C GLU A 113 -3.78 -8.18 22.31
N LEU A 114 -2.48 -8.09 22.65
CA LEU A 114 -1.48 -7.55 21.72
C LEU A 114 -1.28 -8.44 20.50
N ARG A 115 -1.30 -9.78 20.67
CA ARG A 115 -1.27 -10.72 19.54
C ARG A 115 -2.47 -10.53 18.62
N SER A 116 -3.67 -10.38 19.18
CA SER A 116 -4.88 -10.08 18.41
C SER A 116 -4.77 -8.74 17.66
N LYS A 117 -4.16 -7.72 18.29
CA LYS A 117 -3.86 -6.44 17.64
C LYS A 117 -2.86 -6.61 16.50
N TYR A 118 -1.78 -7.35 16.73
CA TYR A 118 -0.74 -7.64 15.73
C TYR A 118 -1.34 -8.33 14.49
N ASP A 119 -2.20 -9.32 14.68
CA ASP A 119 -2.84 -10.04 13.57
C ASP A 119 -3.75 -9.12 12.74
N ARG A 120 -4.49 -8.22 13.40
CA ARG A 120 -5.30 -7.20 12.71
C ARG A 120 -4.44 -6.25 11.89
N LEU A 121 -3.36 -5.72 12.48
CA LEU A 121 -2.44 -4.84 11.78
C LEU A 121 -1.81 -5.54 10.57
N LYS A 122 -1.46 -6.82 10.69
CA LYS A 122 -0.95 -7.62 9.58
C LYS A 122 -1.96 -7.83 8.46
N ALA A 123 -3.23 -8.04 8.79
CA ALA A 123 -4.30 -8.12 7.80
C ALA A 123 -4.48 -6.77 7.07
N GLU A 124 -4.51 -5.65 7.82
CA GLU A 124 -4.61 -4.31 7.25
C GLU A 124 -3.41 -3.97 6.34
N GLU A 125 -2.19 -4.32 6.75
CA GLU A 125 -0.99 -4.18 5.90
C GLU A 125 -1.15 -4.95 4.58
N LEU A 126 -1.63 -6.19 4.63
CA LEU A 126 -1.84 -7.01 3.44
C LEU A 126 -2.86 -6.38 2.48
N GLU A 127 -3.98 -5.85 3.01
CA GLU A 127 -4.98 -5.14 2.21
C GLU A 127 -4.41 -3.89 1.56
N LEU A 128 -3.59 -3.12 2.28
CA LEU A 128 -2.92 -1.94 1.73
C LEU A 128 -1.92 -2.35 0.63
N TYR A 129 -1.12 -3.39 0.84
CA TYR A 129 -0.19 -3.90 -0.18
C TYR A 129 -0.91 -4.32 -1.46
N GLN A 130 -2.05 -5.01 -1.35
CA GLN A 130 -2.86 -5.39 -2.51
C GLN A 130 -3.35 -4.17 -3.27
N LYS A 131 -3.89 -3.18 -2.55
CA LYS A 131 -4.37 -1.94 -3.14
C LYS A 131 -3.24 -1.11 -3.79
N GLU A 132 -2.03 -1.12 -3.22
CA GLU A 132 -0.85 -0.51 -3.85
C GLU A 132 -0.56 -1.16 -5.20
N GLN A 133 -0.53 -2.49 -5.25
CA GLN A 133 -0.26 -3.23 -6.49
C GLN A 133 -1.33 -2.96 -7.56
N GLU A 134 -2.59 -2.86 -7.17
CA GLU A 134 -3.68 -2.52 -8.09
C GLU A 134 -3.49 -1.13 -8.70
N LEU A 135 -3.19 -0.12 -7.86
CA LEU A 135 -2.92 1.25 -8.32
C LEU A 135 -1.66 1.35 -9.17
N GLU A 136 -0.60 0.60 -8.85
CA GLU A 136 0.61 0.56 -9.68
C GLU A 136 0.33 -0.05 -11.06
N GLN A 137 -0.49 -1.10 -11.13
CA GLN A 137 -0.92 -1.67 -12.41
C GLN A 137 -1.79 -0.71 -13.21
N GLU A 138 -2.71 -0.01 -12.56
CA GLU A 138 -3.54 1.01 -13.19
C GLU A 138 -2.68 2.15 -13.75
N LEU A 139 -1.74 2.66 -12.95
CA LEU A 139 -0.78 3.68 -13.35
C LEU A 139 0.03 3.25 -14.56
N TYR A 140 0.54 2.01 -14.56
CA TYR A 140 1.28 1.45 -15.69
C TYR A 140 0.44 1.42 -16.96
N ARG A 141 -0.82 0.95 -16.86
CA ARG A 141 -1.76 0.91 -17.99
C ARG A 141 -2.02 2.31 -18.54
N LYS A 142 -2.30 3.28 -17.66
CA LYS A 142 -2.54 4.69 -18.05
C LYS A 142 -1.33 5.34 -18.70
N LYS A 143 -0.13 5.15 -18.16
CA LYS A 143 1.12 5.64 -18.77
C LYS A 143 1.37 5.03 -20.15
N LYS A 144 1.08 3.73 -20.32
CA LYS A 144 1.19 3.04 -21.60
C LYS A 144 0.18 3.56 -22.63
N GLU A 145 -1.07 3.74 -22.22
CA GLU A 145 -2.13 4.34 -23.04
C GLU A 145 -1.75 5.75 -23.49
N TYR A 146 -1.31 6.59 -22.55
CA TYR A 146 -0.85 7.95 -22.82
C TYR A 146 0.28 7.99 -23.85
N GLY A 147 1.30 7.15 -23.67
CA GLY A 147 2.42 7.05 -24.61
C GLY A 147 1.98 6.58 -26.00
N ALA A 148 1.05 5.63 -26.09
CA ALA A 148 0.51 5.17 -27.36
C ALA A 148 -0.25 6.28 -28.09
N LEU A 149 -1.11 7.03 -27.39
CA LEU A 149 -1.86 8.14 -27.96
C LEU A 149 -0.95 9.30 -28.40
N LEU A 150 0.10 9.62 -27.63
CA LEU A 150 1.09 10.63 -28.03
C LEU A 150 1.83 10.23 -29.30
N ASN A 151 2.18 8.94 -29.45
CA ASN A 151 2.80 8.43 -30.67
C ASN A 151 1.84 8.46 -31.86
N GLU A 152 0.57 8.09 -31.66
CA GLU A 152 -0.47 8.21 -32.69
C GLU A 152 -0.66 9.66 -33.12
N LEU A 153 -0.78 10.59 -32.17
CA LEU A 153 -0.91 12.02 -32.44
C LEU A 153 0.26 12.53 -33.28
N ARG A 154 1.50 12.21 -32.87
CA ARG A 154 2.71 12.59 -33.62
C ARG A 154 2.67 12.05 -35.05
N GLY A 155 2.29 10.77 -35.24
CA GLY A 155 2.20 10.16 -36.56
C GLY A 155 1.13 10.81 -37.44
N LEU A 156 -0.05 11.09 -36.88
CA LEU A 156 -1.14 11.76 -37.59
C LEU A 156 -0.78 13.20 -37.98
N THR A 157 -0.12 13.95 -37.09
CA THR A 157 0.32 15.32 -37.38
C THR A 157 1.38 15.33 -38.48
N GLN A 158 2.37 14.43 -38.44
CA GLN A 158 3.36 14.30 -39.52
C GLN A 158 2.72 13.93 -40.87
N LEU A 159 1.73 13.03 -40.86
CA LEU A 159 1.00 12.66 -42.07
C LEU A 159 0.18 13.83 -42.61
N LEU A 160 -0.46 14.61 -41.73
CA LEU A 160 -1.20 15.81 -42.10
C LEU A 160 -0.26 16.86 -42.73
N GLU A 161 0.89 17.13 -42.12
CA GLU A 161 1.90 18.06 -42.65
C GLU A 161 2.41 17.65 -44.03
N ARG A 162 2.66 16.35 -44.25
CA ARG A 162 3.06 15.83 -45.57
C ARG A 162 1.96 16.06 -46.60
N LYS A 163 0.70 15.76 -46.25
CA LYS A 163 -0.45 15.96 -47.13
C LYS A 163 -0.70 17.42 -47.46
N VAL A 164 -0.47 18.33 -46.52
CA VAL A 164 -0.56 19.78 -46.75
C VAL A 164 0.54 20.23 -47.72
N ARG A 165 1.80 19.84 -47.49
CA ARG A 165 2.92 20.14 -48.40
C ARG A 165 2.70 19.61 -49.82
N GLU A 166 2.20 18.37 -49.96
CA GLU A 166 1.85 17.80 -51.27
C GLU A 166 0.82 18.64 -52.03
N ILE A 167 -0.11 19.32 -51.33
CA ILE A 167 -1.07 20.23 -51.96
C ILE A 167 -0.37 21.53 -52.35
N GLU A 168 0.39 22.14 -51.45
CA GLU A 168 1.11 23.40 -51.70
C GLU A 168 2.00 23.27 -52.96
N GLU A 169 2.78 22.18 -53.04
CA GLU A 169 3.65 21.87 -54.18
C GLU A 169 2.86 21.58 -55.47
N LYS A 170 1.75 20.84 -55.41
CA LYS A 170 0.97 20.48 -56.60
C LYS A 170 0.14 21.62 -57.17
N PHE A 171 -0.20 22.61 -56.34
CA PHE A 171 -1.13 23.68 -56.71
C PHE A 171 -0.50 25.08 -56.68
N ASN A 172 0.81 25.20 -56.43
CA ASN A 172 1.55 26.47 -56.34
C ASN A 172 0.85 27.49 -55.42
N LEU A 173 0.35 27.00 -54.28
CA LEU A 173 -0.21 27.81 -53.19
C LEU A 173 0.91 28.15 -52.20
#